data_AF-A0A7S2PEA7-F1
#
_entry.id   AF-A0A7S2PEA7-F1
#
_cell.length_a   1.000
_cell.length_b   1.000
_cell.length_c   1.000
_cell.angle_alpha   90.00
_cell.angle_beta   90.00
_cell.angle_gamma   90.00
#
_symmetry.space_group_name_H-M   'P 1'
#
loop_
_entity.id
_entity.type
_entity.pdbx_description
1 polymer ?
#
loop_
_entity_poly.entity_id
_entity_poly.type
_entity_poly.pdbx_seq_one_letter_code
_entity_poly.pdbx_strand_id
1 'polypeptide(L)'
;MVNIACPEYLRRVLVTHWRSYDRSDIEQAAFGELLGEGLLFVPNDRWGDMRRVYQSGFSDRNILAFRHALVAWSEAFAEGLAQSAGPVDVQEAVQRLTFRAIGHFTLGIDFEDAGRLAELQATTGAGRLGCRHYGELWSRLLEHTQIRFALGPLQWWRVLKTEAVRAFEQGHALLLGMVDAAIEARLSGARAEDFGGSGDFQDLLCLMVGQKGQRYSRRELRQQAMTFLFAGHDTTTNLIAFCLYLLAERPAALARARADAAITDGPKPFLRCCLLETLRLYPSAPLRLRTACQEDVFA
;
A
#
# COMPACT_ATOMS: atom_id res chain seq x y z
N MET A 1 -1.31 25.56 -10.39
CA MET A 1 -0.81 24.81 -9.22
C MET A 1 0.29 25.63 -8.58
N VAL A 2 0.30 25.75 -7.25
CA VAL A 2 1.37 26.43 -6.50
C VAL A 2 2.23 25.35 -5.83
N ASN A 3 3.53 25.36 -6.08
CA ASN A 3 4.46 24.43 -5.43
C ASN A 3 4.95 25.01 -4.10
N ILE A 4 4.89 24.22 -3.04
CA ILE A 4 5.30 24.62 -1.68
C ILE A 4 6.36 23.65 -1.21
N ALA A 5 7.60 24.13 -1.06
CA ALA A 5 8.74 23.35 -0.59
C ALA A 5 9.34 23.88 0.73
N CYS A 6 8.95 25.08 1.15
CA CYS A 6 9.40 25.70 2.39
C CYS A 6 8.80 24.96 3.62
N PRO A 7 9.60 24.48 4.59
CA PRO A 7 9.10 23.74 5.75
C PRO A 7 8.03 24.47 6.56
N GLU A 8 8.16 25.79 6.73
CA GLU A 8 7.21 26.64 7.44
C GLU A 8 5.85 26.64 6.74
N TYR A 9 5.85 26.75 5.42
CA TYR A 9 4.64 26.74 4.60
C TYR A 9 4.02 25.34 4.48
N LEU A 10 4.86 24.30 4.41
CA LEU A 10 4.39 22.91 4.49
C LEU A 10 3.70 22.64 5.83
N ARG A 11 4.27 23.11 6.95
CA ARG A 11 3.62 23.04 8.27
C ARG A 11 2.32 23.84 8.31
N ARG A 12 2.26 24.98 7.62
CA ARG A 12 1.02 25.76 7.48
C ARG A 12 -0.07 24.91 6.84
N VAL A 13 0.18 24.42 5.63
CA VAL A 13 -0.77 23.67 4.81
C VAL A 13 -1.16 22.33 5.42
N LEU A 14 -0.19 21.58 5.94
CA LEU A 14 -0.41 20.18 6.33
C LEU A 14 -0.76 19.99 7.80
N VAL A 15 -0.47 20.97 8.67
CA VAL A 15 -0.59 20.80 10.14
C VAL A 15 -1.46 21.88 10.77
N THR A 16 -1.13 23.15 10.58
CA THR A 16 -1.80 24.22 11.37
C THR A 16 -3.10 24.72 10.74
N HIS A 17 -3.18 24.75 9.40
CA HIS A 17 -4.33 25.24 8.64
C HIS A 17 -4.93 24.14 7.75
N TRP A 18 -4.69 22.87 8.06
CA TRP A 18 -5.08 21.73 7.21
C TRP A 18 -6.57 21.71 6.84
N ARG A 19 -7.46 22.29 7.67
CA ARG A 19 -8.90 22.39 7.37
C ARG A 19 -9.21 23.30 6.18
N SER A 20 -8.36 24.29 5.91
CA SER A 20 -8.46 25.19 4.76
C SER A 20 -7.94 24.57 3.47
N TYR A 21 -7.38 23.35 3.54
CA TYR A 21 -6.75 22.64 2.44
C TYR A 21 -7.29 21.22 2.36
N ASP A 22 -8.29 21.00 1.51
CA ASP A 22 -8.88 19.68 1.33
C ASP A 22 -8.03 18.78 0.41
N ARG A 23 -8.45 17.51 0.30
CA ARG A 23 -7.88 16.54 -0.65
C ARG A 23 -8.01 17.07 -2.08
N SER A 24 -7.05 16.69 -2.91
CA SER A 24 -6.98 17.20 -4.27
C SER A 24 -7.99 16.50 -5.18
N ASP A 25 -8.84 17.29 -5.83
CA ASP A 25 -9.75 16.79 -6.87
C ASP A 25 -9.00 16.20 -8.06
N ILE A 26 -7.78 16.67 -8.32
CA ILE A 26 -6.92 16.16 -9.40
C ILE A 26 -6.40 14.76 -9.04
N GLU A 27 -5.93 14.56 -7.80
CA GLU A 27 -5.53 13.22 -7.34
C GLU A 27 -6.75 12.28 -7.33
N GLN A 28 -7.91 12.75 -6.85
CA GLN A 28 -9.14 11.96 -6.85
C GLN A 28 -9.61 11.60 -8.26
N ALA A 29 -9.52 12.52 -9.23
CA ALA A 29 -9.92 12.26 -10.61
C ALA A 29 -9.04 11.23 -11.31
N ALA A 30 -7.76 11.15 -10.94
CA ALA A 30 -6.83 10.19 -11.53
C ALA A 30 -6.83 8.83 -10.83
N PHE A 31 -6.76 8.83 -9.50
CA PHE A 31 -6.65 7.60 -8.71
C PHE A 31 -8.00 7.03 -8.30
N GLY A 32 -9.09 7.79 -8.38
CA GLY A 32 -10.41 7.36 -7.95
C GLY A 32 -10.97 6.18 -8.74
N GLU A 33 -10.57 6.00 -10.00
CA GLU A 33 -10.94 4.79 -10.77
C GLU A 33 -10.27 3.54 -10.21
N LEU A 34 -9.02 3.62 -9.76
CA LEU A 34 -8.25 2.49 -9.21
C LEU A 34 -8.57 2.25 -7.73
N LEU A 35 -8.70 3.31 -6.93
CA LEU A 35 -8.74 3.23 -5.46
C LEU A 35 -10.13 3.53 -4.88
N GLY A 36 -10.96 4.28 -5.61
CA GLY A 36 -12.20 4.84 -5.10
C GLY A 36 -12.01 5.95 -4.06
N GLU A 37 -13.08 6.29 -3.33
CA GLU A 37 -13.11 7.37 -2.34
C GLU A 37 -12.73 6.89 -0.93
N GLY A 38 -11.55 6.28 -0.81
CA GLY A 38 -11.06 5.80 0.48
C GLY A 38 -10.39 6.88 1.35
N LEU A 39 -9.82 6.47 2.48
CA LEU A 39 -9.19 7.37 3.47
C LEU A 39 -8.17 8.36 2.89
N LEU A 40 -7.53 8.02 1.77
CA LEU A 40 -6.53 8.86 1.10
C LEU A 40 -7.13 10.11 0.46
N PHE A 41 -8.38 10.03 0.00
CA PHE A 41 -9.05 11.08 -0.77
C PHE A 41 -10.35 11.58 -0.17
N VAL A 42 -10.83 10.95 0.91
CA VAL A 42 -12.01 11.42 1.62
C VAL A 42 -11.81 12.87 2.10
N PRO A 43 -12.80 13.76 1.91
CA PRO A 43 -12.71 15.15 2.33
C PRO A 43 -12.50 15.32 3.84
N ASN A 44 -12.04 16.50 4.24
CA ASN A 44 -11.65 16.82 5.62
C ASN A 44 -12.76 16.60 6.67
N ASP A 45 -14.02 16.85 6.32
CA ASP A 45 -15.19 16.71 7.20
C ASP A 45 -15.47 15.25 7.58
N ARG A 46 -15.18 14.31 6.68
CA ARG A 46 -15.38 12.86 6.86
C ARG A 46 -14.11 12.11 7.25
N TRP A 47 -12.94 12.70 7.01
CA TRP A 47 -11.65 12.06 7.27
C TRP A 47 -11.47 11.62 8.73
N GLY A 48 -11.91 12.45 9.69
CA GLY A 48 -11.78 12.15 11.11
C GLY A 48 -12.55 10.91 11.53
N ASP A 49 -13.77 10.75 11.03
CA ASP A 49 -14.62 9.58 11.28
C ASP A 49 -14.00 8.34 10.65
N MET A 50 -13.60 8.44 9.39
CA MET A 50 -12.98 7.35 8.64
C MET A 50 -11.67 6.88 9.30
N ARG A 51 -10.82 7.80 9.77
CA ARG A 51 -9.56 7.45 10.44
C ARG A 51 -9.78 6.65 11.72
N ARG A 52 -10.80 6.99 12.51
CA ARG A 52 -11.11 6.30 13.77
C ARG A 52 -11.45 4.82 13.56
N VAL A 53 -12.01 4.47 12.40
CA VAL A 53 -12.39 3.09 12.04
C VAL A 53 -11.20 2.14 12.08
N TYR A 54 -10.06 2.57 11.52
CA TYR A 54 -8.91 1.69 11.32
C TYR A 54 -7.93 1.67 12.48
N GLN A 55 -8.04 2.61 13.42
CA GLN A 55 -7.08 2.76 14.51
C GLN A 55 -6.89 1.46 15.31
N SER A 56 -7.96 0.67 15.50
CA SER A 56 -7.89 -0.62 16.18
C SER A 56 -6.99 -1.64 15.46
N GLY A 57 -6.98 -1.62 14.12
CA GLY A 57 -6.13 -2.49 13.32
C GLY A 57 -4.64 -2.18 13.46
N PHE A 58 -4.31 -0.93 13.78
CA PHE A 58 -2.95 -0.48 14.05
C PHE A 58 -2.62 -0.40 15.54
N SER A 59 -3.43 -1.04 16.40
CA SER A 59 -3.12 -1.14 17.83
C SER A 59 -1.92 -2.06 18.06
N ASP A 60 -1.14 -1.81 19.13
CA ASP A 60 0.01 -2.64 19.49
C ASP A 60 -0.35 -4.13 19.58
N ARG A 61 -1.53 -4.45 20.13
CA ARG A 61 -2.03 -5.82 20.21
C ARG A 61 -2.13 -6.47 18.82
N ASN A 62 -2.77 -5.81 17.87
CA ASN A 62 -2.97 -6.38 16.54
C ASN A 62 -1.66 -6.46 15.74
N ILE A 63 -0.80 -5.46 15.87
CA ILE A 63 0.52 -5.43 15.22
C ILE A 63 1.44 -6.52 15.78
N LEU A 64 1.45 -6.72 17.10
CA LEU A 64 2.19 -7.81 17.74
C LEU A 64 1.64 -9.19 17.39
N ALA A 65 0.33 -9.32 17.14
CA ALA A 65 -0.28 -10.55 16.65
C ALA A 65 0.14 -10.85 15.20
N PHE A 66 0.17 -9.83 14.34
CA PHE A 66 0.60 -9.93 12.94
C PHE A 66 2.10 -10.19 12.78
N ARG A 67 2.91 -9.80 13.76
CA ARG A 67 4.38 -9.90 13.70
C ARG A 67 4.89 -11.30 13.38
N HIS A 68 4.18 -12.35 13.82
CA HIS A 68 4.61 -13.73 13.64
C HIS A 68 4.67 -14.10 12.15
N ALA A 69 3.60 -13.78 11.41
CA ALA A 69 3.56 -13.98 9.97
C ALA A 69 4.64 -13.15 9.25
N LEU A 70 4.82 -11.89 9.66
CA LEU A 70 5.86 -11.03 9.09
C LEU A 70 7.27 -11.58 9.30
N VAL A 71 7.59 -12.10 10.48
CA VAL A 71 8.90 -12.70 10.76
C VAL A 71 9.11 -13.93 9.89
N ALA A 72 8.17 -14.87 9.86
CA ALA A 72 8.27 -16.07 9.05
C ALA A 72 8.45 -15.76 7.55
N TRP A 73 7.71 -14.78 7.01
CA TRP A 73 7.87 -14.36 5.63
C TRP A 73 9.18 -13.62 5.36
N SER A 74 9.68 -12.86 6.35
CA SER A 74 10.97 -12.17 6.23
C SER A 74 12.15 -13.15 6.26
N GLU A 75 12.05 -14.22 7.06
CA GLU A 75 13.01 -15.32 7.10
C GLU A 75 13.02 -16.06 5.76
N ALA A 76 11.86 -16.47 5.24
CA ALA A 76 11.75 -17.11 3.94
C ALA A 76 12.26 -16.21 2.79
N PHE A 77 11.99 -14.91 2.87
CA PHE A 77 12.55 -13.92 1.95
C PHE A 77 14.09 -13.90 2.01
N ALA A 78 14.67 -13.82 3.21
CA ALA A 78 16.12 -13.80 3.39
C ALA A 78 16.79 -15.10 2.93
N GLU A 79 16.19 -16.25 3.23
CA GLU A 79 16.64 -17.56 2.74
C GLU A 79 16.61 -17.63 1.21
N GLY A 80 15.52 -17.17 0.59
CA GLY A 80 15.40 -17.11 -0.87
C GLY A 80 16.48 -16.25 -1.51
N LEU A 81 16.81 -15.09 -0.91
CA LEU A 81 17.92 -14.26 -1.38
C LEU A 81 19.28 -14.97 -1.21
N ALA A 82 19.51 -15.65 -0.08
CA ALA A 82 20.78 -16.34 0.21
C ALA A 82 21.02 -17.56 -0.69
N GLN A 83 19.95 -18.21 -1.16
CA GLN A 83 20.01 -19.38 -2.04
C GLN A 83 20.17 -19.01 -3.52
N SER A 84 20.02 -17.73 -3.89
CA SER A 84 20.19 -17.31 -5.28
C SER A 84 21.64 -17.50 -5.73
N ALA A 85 21.83 -18.20 -6.85
CA ALA A 85 23.14 -18.43 -7.46
C ALA A 85 23.68 -17.21 -8.24
N GLY A 86 22.89 -16.14 -8.40
CA GLY A 86 23.24 -14.98 -9.21
C GLY A 86 22.56 -13.68 -8.78
N PRO A 87 22.68 -12.62 -9.59
CA PRO A 87 22.04 -11.34 -9.32
C PRO A 87 20.52 -11.51 -9.10
N VAL A 88 20.00 -10.83 -8.07
CA VAL A 88 18.57 -10.86 -7.73
C VAL A 88 17.98 -9.48 -7.96
N ASP A 89 16.80 -9.44 -8.59
CA ASP A 89 15.96 -8.25 -8.55
C ASP A 89 15.33 -8.11 -7.16
N VAL A 90 15.97 -7.29 -6.31
CA VAL A 90 15.51 -7.04 -4.94
C VAL A 90 14.16 -6.33 -4.94
N GLN A 91 13.86 -5.50 -5.93
CA GLN A 91 12.59 -4.79 -5.99
C GLN A 91 11.46 -5.79 -6.21
N GLU A 92 11.57 -6.71 -7.18
CA GLU A 92 10.59 -7.76 -7.41
C GLU A 92 10.38 -8.64 -6.16
N ALA A 93 11.48 -9.07 -5.52
CA ALA A 93 11.41 -9.92 -4.33
C ALA A 93 10.69 -9.23 -3.16
N VAL A 94 10.99 -7.94 -2.92
CA VAL A 94 10.34 -7.14 -1.87
C VAL A 94 8.88 -6.85 -2.22
N GLN A 95 8.55 -6.67 -3.50
CA GLN A 95 7.16 -6.49 -3.93
C GLN A 95 6.30 -7.69 -3.50
N ARG A 96 6.73 -8.92 -3.77
CA ARG A 96 5.99 -10.11 -3.35
C ARG A 96 5.76 -10.15 -1.84
N LEU A 97 6.81 -9.91 -1.05
CA LEU A 97 6.72 -9.88 0.41
C LEU A 97 5.73 -8.81 0.92
N THR A 98 5.85 -7.59 0.42
CA THR A 98 5.01 -6.48 0.89
C THR A 98 3.57 -6.60 0.43
N PHE A 99 3.32 -7.10 -0.79
CA PHE A 99 1.95 -7.31 -1.29
C PHE A 99 1.25 -8.43 -0.51
N ARG A 100 1.97 -9.52 -0.23
CA ARG A 100 1.51 -10.60 0.66
C ARG A 100 1.14 -10.05 2.04
N ALA A 101 2.04 -9.26 2.64
CA ALA A 101 1.83 -8.70 3.95
C ALA A 101 0.61 -7.76 4.01
N ILE A 102 0.48 -6.82 3.08
CA ILE A 102 -0.65 -5.88 3.10
C ILE A 102 -1.98 -6.57 2.73
N GLY A 103 -1.93 -7.59 1.88
CA GLY A 103 -3.09 -8.42 1.56
C GLY A 103 -3.60 -9.19 2.77
N HIS A 104 -2.71 -9.81 3.52
CA HIS A 104 -3.10 -10.49 4.75
C HIS A 104 -3.56 -9.48 5.82
N PHE A 105 -2.85 -8.37 5.99
CA PHE A 105 -3.23 -7.34 6.96
C PHE A 105 -4.60 -6.70 6.67
N THR A 106 -4.90 -6.45 5.40
CA THR A 106 -6.10 -5.71 4.99
C THR A 106 -7.30 -6.63 4.77
N LEU A 107 -7.09 -7.72 4.02
CA LEU A 107 -8.12 -8.62 3.52
C LEU A 107 -8.10 -9.98 4.23
N GLY A 108 -7.05 -10.29 4.99
CA GLY A 108 -6.82 -11.61 5.57
C GLY A 108 -6.67 -12.71 4.52
N ILE A 109 -6.11 -12.39 3.36
CA ILE A 109 -5.82 -13.32 2.26
C ILE A 109 -4.33 -13.33 1.93
N ASP A 110 -3.84 -14.47 1.48
CA ASP A 110 -2.51 -14.62 0.91
C ASP A 110 -2.55 -14.58 -0.61
N PHE A 111 -1.95 -13.52 -1.17
CA PHE A 111 -1.81 -13.34 -2.61
C PHE A 111 -0.71 -14.19 -3.23
N GLU A 112 0.14 -14.84 -2.41
CA GLU A 112 1.15 -15.78 -2.88
C GLU A 112 0.66 -17.24 -2.86
N ASP A 113 -0.64 -17.45 -2.59
CA ASP A 113 -1.29 -18.75 -2.78
C ASP A 113 -1.17 -19.23 -4.24
N ALA A 114 -0.80 -20.50 -4.41
CA ALA A 114 -0.52 -21.08 -5.72
C ALA A 114 -1.75 -21.07 -6.65
N GLY A 115 -2.96 -21.26 -6.11
CA GLY A 115 -4.20 -21.23 -6.89
C GLY A 115 -4.48 -19.82 -7.42
N ARG A 116 -4.31 -18.80 -6.58
CA ARG A 116 -4.48 -17.39 -6.97
C ARG A 116 -3.42 -16.94 -7.98
N LEU A 117 -2.16 -17.34 -7.78
CA LEU A 117 -1.10 -17.05 -8.75
C LEU A 117 -1.36 -17.72 -10.11
N ALA A 118 -1.87 -18.96 -10.11
CA ALA A 118 -2.26 -19.64 -11.33
C ALA A 118 -3.44 -18.94 -12.05
N GLU A 119 -4.45 -18.48 -11.29
CA GLU A 119 -5.57 -17.70 -11.84
C GLU A 119 -5.10 -16.36 -12.43
N LEU A 120 -4.21 -15.65 -11.74
CA LEU A 120 -3.58 -14.43 -12.24
C LEU A 120 -2.86 -14.67 -13.57
N GLN A 121 -2.03 -15.71 -13.63
CA GLN A 121 -1.27 -16.05 -14.83
C GLN A 121 -2.18 -16.51 -15.97
N ALA A 122 -3.24 -17.26 -15.69
CA ALA A 122 -4.23 -17.65 -16.69
C ALA A 122 -4.99 -16.43 -17.24
N THR A 123 -5.31 -15.47 -16.39
CA THR A 123 -6.08 -14.27 -16.75
C THR A 123 -5.24 -13.25 -17.49
N THR A 124 -3.99 -13.04 -17.07
CA THR A 124 -3.13 -11.96 -17.58
C THR A 124 -2.02 -12.43 -18.51
N GLY A 125 -1.66 -13.71 -18.50
CA GLY A 125 -0.48 -14.27 -19.15
C GLY A 125 -0.51 -14.24 -20.68
N ALA A 126 -1.69 -14.42 -21.29
CA ALA A 126 -1.86 -14.31 -22.74
C ALA A 126 -2.05 -12.84 -23.21
N GLY A 127 -2.19 -11.90 -22.27
CA GLY A 127 -2.47 -10.50 -22.55
C GLY A 127 -1.25 -9.60 -22.33
N ARG A 128 -1.44 -8.30 -22.58
CA ARG A 128 -0.42 -7.25 -22.42
C ARG A 128 0.08 -7.07 -20.97
N LEU A 129 -0.64 -7.61 -19.99
CA LEU A 129 -0.26 -7.55 -18.58
C LEU A 129 0.75 -8.63 -18.17
N GLY A 130 0.69 -9.86 -18.69
CA GLY A 130 1.68 -10.92 -18.44
C GLY A 130 2.27 -10.96 -17.01
N CYS A 131 1.43 -10.95 -15.97
CA CYS A 131 1.89 -10.79 -14.58
C CYS A 131 2.20 -12.13 -13.93
N ARG A 132 3.31 -12.20 -13.19
CA ARG A 132 3.70 -13.41 -12.43
C ARG A 132 3.13 -13.44 -11.02
N HIS A 133 2.94 -12.27 -10.42
CA HIS A 133 2.42 -12.09 -9.06
C HIS A 133 1.62 -10.78 -8.93
N TYR A 134 0.85 -10.64 -7.86
CA TYR A 134 -0.08 -9.51 -7.70
C TYR A 134 0.61 -8.16 -7.46
N GLY A 135 1.80 -8.13 -6.85
CA GLY A 135 2.60 -6.90 -6.77
C GLY A 135 2.99 -6.33 -8.14
N GLU A 136 3.25 -7.20 -9.13
CA GLU A 136 3.54 -6.79 -10.50
C GLU A 136 2.28 -6.26 -11.19
N LEU A 137 1.15 -6.97 -11.04
CA LEU A 137 -0.15 -6.51 -11.52
C LEU A 137 -0.43 -5.11 -10.97
N TRP A 138 -0.26 -4.92 -9.67
CA TRP A 138 -0.45 -3.66 -9.00
C TRP A 138 0.43 -2.54 -9.56
N SER A 139 1.74 -2.80 -9.71
CA SER A 139 2.70 -1.84 -10.27
C SER A 139 2.28 -1.38 -11.66
N ARG A 140 1.84 -2.30 -12.53
CA ARG A 140 1.36 -1.98 -13.89
C ARG A 140 0.07 -1.17 -13.89
N LEU A 141 -0.87 -1.48 -12.99
CA LEU A 141 -2.09 -0.69 -12.82
C LEU A 141 -1.76 0.73 -12.34
N LEU A 142 -0.82 0.86 -11.41
CA LEU A 142 -0.38 2.15 -10.90
C LEU A 142 0.33 2.98 -11.97
N GLU A 143 1.26 2.39 -12.73
CA GLU A 143 1.96 3.05 -13.84
C GLU A 143 0.96 3.58 -14.88
N HIS A 144 -0.01 2.74 -15.27
CA HIS A 144 -1.05 3.18 -16.20
C HIS A 144 -1.91 4.32 -15.61
N THR A 145 -2.16 4.32 -14.30
CA THR A 145 -2.88 5.41 -13.63
C THR A 145 -2.08 6.71 -13.63
N GLN A 146 -0.75 6.63 -13.45
CA GLN A 146 0.13 7.80 -13.53
C GLN A 146 0.23 8.38 -14.94
N ILE A 147 0.25 7.53 -15.98
CA ILE A 147 0.19 7.99 -17.38
C ILE A 147 -1.12 8.74 -17.64
N ARG A 148 -2.25 8.20 -17.15
CA ARG A 148 -3.56 8.86 -17.22
C ARG A 148 -3.56 10.23 -16.52
N PHE A 149 -2.93 10.32 -15.34
CA PHE A 149 -2.75 11.57 -14.62
C PHE A 149 -1.93 12.60 -15.41
N ALA A 150 -0.79 12.19 -15.99
CA ALA A 150 0.10 13.07 -16.75
C ALA A 150 -0.55 13.60 -18.04
N LEU A 151 -1.38 12.78 -18.71
CA LEU A 151 -2.08 13.15 -19.96
C LEU A 151 -3.38 13.94 -19.72
N GLY A 152 -3.73 14.21 -18.46
CA GLY A 152 -4.66 15.26 -18.08
C GLY A 152 -6.15 14.88 -18.00
N PRO A 153 -7.01 15.86 -17.69
CA PRO A 153 -8.41 15.69 -17.26
C PRO A 153 -9.38 15.28 -18.37
N LEU A 154 -8.90 15.05 -19.60
CA LEU A 154 -9.74 14.68 -20.74
C LEU A 154 -10.30 13.25 -20.64
N GLN A 155 -9.80 12.45 -19.70
CA GLN A 155 -10.25 11.07 -19.44
C GLN A 155 -10.38 10.23 -20.73
N TRP A 156 -9.45 10.42 -21.66
CA TRP A 156 -9.51 9.86 -23.03
C TRP A 156 -9.70 8.34 -23.05
N TRP A 157 -9.21 7.64 -22.02
CA TRP A 157 -9.33 6.19 -21.83
C TRP A 157 -10.79 5.72 -21.62
N ARG A 158 -11.71 6.63 -21.32
CA ARG A 158 -13.15 6.33 -21.29
C ARG A 158 -13.72 6.13 -22.69
N VAL A 159 -13.17 6.82 -23.69
CA VAL A 159 -13.63 6.78 -25.08
C VAL A 159 -12.76 5.82 -25.92
N LEU A 160 -11.44 5.94 -25.80
CA LEU A 160 -10.48 5.14 -26.56
C LEU A 160 -10.06 3.91 -25.75
N LYS A 161 -10.75 2.79 -25.97
CA LYS A 161 -10.42 1.48 -25.38
C LYS A 161 -9.30 0.78 -26.14
N THR A 162 -8.10 1.35 -26.04
CA THR A 162 -6.87 0.71 -26.52
C THR A 162 -6.66 -0.62 -25.80
N GLU A 163 -5.80 -1.48 -26.35
CA GLU A 163 -5.42 -2.74 -25.71
C GLU A 163 -4.88 -2.52 -24.28
N ALA A 164 -4.08 -1.47 -24.06
CA ALA A 164 -3.57 -1.12 -22.73
C ALA A 164 -4.69 -0.76 -21.74
N VAL A 165 -5.72 -0.03 -22.19
CA VAL A 165 -6.87 0.30 -21.34
C VAL A 165 -7.69 -0.94 -21.00
N ARG A 166 -7.92 -1.84 -21.97
CA ARG A 166 -8.63 -3.11 -21.71
C ARG A 166 -7.85 -4.01 -20.77
N ALA A 167 -6.53 -4.07 -20.94
CA ALA A 167 -5.66 -4.82 -20.07
C ALA A 167 -5.71 -4.28 -18.63
N PHE A 168 -5.68 -2.95 -18.45
CA PHE A 168 -5.92 -2.31 -17.16
C PHE A 168 -7.29 -2.70 -16.57
N GLU A 169 -8.37 -2.61 -17.34
CA GLU A 169 -9.72 -2.93 -16.86
C GLU A 169 -9.83 -4.40 -16.42
N GLN A 170 -9.23 -5.31 -17.18
CA GLN A 170 -9.17 -6.74 -16.84
C GLN A 170 -8.40 -6.98 -15.55
N GLY A 171 -7.21 -6.41 -15.43
CA GLY A 171 -6.36 -6.56 -14.24
C GLY A 171 -7.00 -5.94 -13.00
N HIS A 172 -7.61 -4.77 -13.15
CA HIS A 172 -8.33 -4.11 -12.08
C HIS A 172 -9.58 -4.89 -11.65
N ALA A 173 -10.34 -5.44 -12.60
CA ALA A 173 -11.49 -6.30 -12.31
C ALA A 173 -11.10 -7.57 -11.55
N LEU A 174 -9.98 -8.20 -11.91
CA LEU A 174 -9.45 -9.35 -11.17
C LEU A 174 -9.16 -9.00 -9.71
N LEU A 175 -8.45 -7.89 -9.47
CA LEU A 175 -8.13 -7.44 -8.12
C LEU A 175 -9.39 -7.07 -7.31
N LEU A 176 -10.35 -6.38 -7.93
CA LEU A 176 -11.63 -6.06 -7.32
C LEU A 176 -12.44 -7.32 -6.97
N GLY A 177 -12.40 -8.35 -7.81
CA GLY A 177 -13.04 -9.64 -7.55
C GLY A 177 -12.49 -10.30 -6.28
N MET A 178 -11.18 -10.22 -6.05
CA MET A 178 -10.56 -10.75 -4.83
C MET A 178 -10.93 -9.95 -3.58
N VAL A 179 -10.95 -8.63 -3.69
CA VAL A 179 -11.41 -7.75 -2.61
C VAL A 179 -12.87 -8.03 -2.26
N ASP A 180 -13.72 -8.20 -3.27
CA ASP A 180 -15.14 -8.52 -3.09
C ASP A 180 -15.33 -9.89 -2.44
N ALA A 181 -14.60 -10.90 -2.88
CA ALA A 181 -14.63 -12.23 -2.27
C ALA A 181 -14.21 -12.18 -0.78
N ALA A 182 -13.16 -11.42 -0.45
CA ALA A 182 -12.73 -11.23 0.93
C ALA A 182 -13.79 -10.49 1.77
N ILE A 183 -14.45 -9.48 1.22
CA ILE A 183 -15.56 -8.77 1.86
C ILE A 183 -16.71 -9.73 2.16
N GLU A 184 -17.15 -10.54 1.18
CA GLU A 184 -18.23 -11.51 1.39
C GLU A 184 -17.86 -12.58 2.43
N ALA A 185 -16.59 -13.02 2.45
CA ALA A 185 -16.09 -13.93 3.47
C ALA A 185 -16.23 -13.31 4.88
N ARG A 186 -15.85 -12.03 5.06
CA ARG A 186 -15.98 -11.35 6.36
C ARG A 186 -17.42 -11.08 6.76
N LEU A 187 -18.28 -10.71 5.80
CA LEU A 187 -19.71 -10.52 6.04
C LEU A 187 -20.42 -11.82 6.43
N SER A 188 -19.96 -12.97 5.93
CA SER A 188 -20.47 -14.30 6.32
C SER A 188 -19.84 -14.86 7.59
N GLY A 189 -18.91 -14.14 8.23
CA GLY A 189 -18.28 -14.51 9.50
C GLY A 189 -17.03 -15.39 9.37
N ALA A 190 -16.52 -15.61 8.16
CA ALA A 190 -15.25 -16.28 7.95
C ALA A 190 -14.08 -15.43 8.48
N ARG A 191 -13.09 -16.09 9.08
CA ARG A 191 -11.87 -15.44 9.59
C ARG A 191 -10.81 -15.29 8.51
N ALA A 192 -9.76 -14.55 8.83
CA ALA A 192 -8.53 -14.53 8.03
C ALA A 192 -7.94 -15.92 7.87
N GLU A 193 -7.25 -16.13 6.75
CA GLU A 193 -6.39 -17.29 6.55
C GLU A 193 -5.34 -17.36 7.67
N ASP A 194 -5.10 -18.55 8.23
CA ASP A 194 -4.19 -18.70 9.38
C ASP A 194 -2.74 -18.94 8.91
N PHE A 195 -1.81 -18.11 9.38
CA PHE A 195 -0.38 -18.20 9.11
C PHE A 195 0.44 -18.49 10.37
N GLY A 196 -0.13 -19.30 11.27
CA GLY A 196 0.51 -19.66 12.53
C GLY A 196 0.63 -18.49 13.50
N GLY A 197 -0.15 -17.43 13.29
CA GLY A 197 -0.19 -16.26 14.17
C GLY A 197 -0.96 -16.55 15.46
N SER A 198 -0.85 -15.67 16.44
CA SER A 198 -1.77 -15.72 17.58
C SER A 198 -3.20 -15.53 17.04
N GLY A 199 -4.16 -16.34 17.47
CA GLY A 199 -5.58 -16.23 17.10
C GLY A 199 -6.26 -14.89 17.45
N ASP A 200 -5.47 -13.95 17.99
CA ASP A 200 -5.78 -12.56 18.29
C ASP A 200 -5.64 -11.60 17.09
N PHE A 201 -4.99 -12.01 16.00
CA PHE A 201 -4.87 -11.16 14.81
C PHE A 201 -6.24 -10.97 14.12
N GLN A 202 -6.55 -9.72 13.76
CA GLN A 202 -7.72 -9.36 12.99
C GLN A 202 -7.31 -8.49 11.80
N ASP A 203 -7.69 -8.91 10.59
CA ASP A 203 -7.54 -8.08 9.39
C ASP A 203 -8.46 -6.86 9.44
N LEU A 204 -8.13 -5.84 8.66
CA LEU A 204 -8.87 -4.58 8.63
C LEU A 204 -10.34 -4.77 8.25
N LEU A 205 -10.67 -5.64 7.29
CA LEU A 205 -12.07 -5.88 6.93
C LEU A 205 -12.86 -6.49 8.09
N CYS A 206 -12.29 -7.45 8.83
CA CYS A 206 -12.91 -8.02 10.03
C CYS A 206 -13.22 -6.93 11.06
N LEU A 207 -12.27 -6.03 11.32
CA LEU A 207 -12.43 -4.92 12.25
C LEU A 207 -13.50 -3.92 11.80
N MET A 208 -13.56 -3.61 10.50
CA MET A 208 -14.59 -2.73 9.93
C MET A 208 -15.98 -3.34 10.04
N VAL A 209 -16.15 -4.62 9.67
CA VAL A 209 -17.43 -5.33 9.73
C VAL A 209 -17.90 -5.50 11.19
N GLY A 210 -16.97 -5.67 12.12
CA GLY A 210 -17.25 -5.84 13.55
C GLY A 210 -17.55 -4.56 14.32
N GLN A 211 -17.44 -3.37 13.70
CA GLN A 211 -17.68 -2.11 14.41
C GLN A 211 -19.16 -1.96 14.84
N LYS A 212 -19.39 -1.86 16.15
CA LYS A 212 -20.73 -1.64 16.71
C LYS A 212 -21.23 -0.24 16.36
N GLY A 213 -22.48 -0.15 15.90
CA GLY A 213 -23.14 1.14 15.64
C GLY A 213 -22.87 1.75 14.26
N GLN A 214 -22.00 1.13 13.44
CA GLN A 214 -21.75 1.58 12.07
C GLN A 214 -21.77 0.39 11.11
N ARG A 215 -22.58 0.48 10.05
CA ARG A 215 -22.60 -0.51 8.97
C ARG A 215 -22.02 0.13 7.72
N TYR A 216 -20.85 -0.33 7.31
CA TYR A 216 -20.27 0.06 6.03
C TYR A 216 -20.96 -0.68 4.89
N SER A 217 -21.27 0.04 3.82
CA SER A 217 -21.70 -0.57 2.58
C SER A 217 -20.56 -1.38 1.95
N ARG A 218 -20.90 -2.36 1.09
CA ARG A 218 -19.90 -3.11 0.31
C ARG A 218 -18.98 -2.19 -0.49
N ARG A 219 -19.54 -1.10 -1.03
CA ARG A 219 -18.80 -0.08 -1.76
C ARG A 219 -17.74 0.58 -0.86
N GLU A 220 -18.12 1.00 0.34
CA GLU A 220 -17.19 1.62 1.28
C GLU A 220 -16.09 0.65 1.72
N LEU A 221 -16.44 -0.60 2.04
CA LEU A 221 -15.45 -1.63 2.39
C LEU A 221 -14.42 -1.81 1.25
N ARG A 222 -14.87 -1.89 -0.01
CA ARG A 222 -14.01 -2.03 -1.18
C ARG A 222 -13.06 -0.83 -1.35
N GLN A 223 -13.59 0.39 -1.31
CA GLN A 223 -12.79 1.60 -1.49
C GLN A 223 -11.70 1.74 -0.42
N GLN A 224 -12.00 1.31 0.80
CA GLN A 224 -11.07 1.36 1.90
C GLN A 224 -10.02 0.27 1.81
N ALA A 225 -10.41 -0.96 1.48
CA ALA A 225 -9.48 -2.04 1.20
C ALA A 225 -8.47 -1.68 0.10
N MET A 226 -8.96 -1.16 -1.03
CA MET A 226 -8.10 -0.71 -2.13
C MET A 226 -7.13 0.40 -1.71
N THR A 227 -7.58 1.32 -0.85
CA THR A 227 -6.72 2.38 -0.31
C THR A 227 -5.58 1.83 0.56
N PHE A 228 -5.82 0.83 1.40
CA PHE A 228 -4.77 0.23 2.23
C PHE A 228 -3.81 -0.63 1.42
N LEU A 229 -4.31 -1.40 0.44
CA LEU A 229 -3.47 -2.11 -0.51
C LEU A 229 -2.52 -1.13 -1.24
N PHE A 230 -3.03 0.02 -1.68
CA PHE A 230 -2.22 1.08 -2.27
C PHE A 230 -1.18 1.66 -1.31
N ALA A 231 -1.63 2.07 -0.13
CA ALA A 231 -0.76 2.81 0.79
C ALA A 231 0.39 1.95 1.32
N GLY A 232 0.13 0.66 1.58
CA GLY A 232 1.06 -0.21 2.30
C GLY A 232 2.06 -0.99 1.43
N HIS A 233 1.79 -1.16 0.13
CA HIS A 233 2.63 -1.97 -0.75
C HIS A 233 3.80 -1.17 -1.35
N ASP A 234 3.54 -0.36 -2.37
CA ASP A 234 4.60 0.27 -3.19
C ASP A 234 5.51 1.17 -2.37
N THR A 235 4.95 1.90 -1.39
CA THR A 235 5.73 2.80 -0.56
C THR A 235 6.75 2.05 0.29
N THR A 236 6.35 0.92 0.86
CA THR A 236 7.18 0.02 1.66
C THR A 236 8.17 -0.74 0.77
N THR A 237 7.73 -1.18 -0.43
CA THR A 237 8.62 -1.80 -1.40
C THR A 237 9.79 -0.88 -1.72
N ASN A 238 9.52 0.35 -2.16
CA ASN A 238 10.55 1.31 -2.55
C ASN A 238 11.49 1.62 -1.38
N LEU A 239 10.94 1.81 -0.18
CA LEU A 239 11.73 2.02 1.02
C LEU A 239 12.72 0.87 1.28
N ILE A 240 12.22 -0.38 1.29
CA ILE A 240 13.08 -1.54 1.60
C ILE A 240 14.09 -1.76 0.48
N ALA A 241 13.69 -1.68 -0.79
CA ALA A 241 14.57 -1.87 -1.93
C ALA A 241 15.72 -0.84 -1.93
N PHE A 242 15.44 0.46 -1.79
CA PHE A 242 16.47 1.48 -1.69
C PHE A 242 17.32 1.35 -0.43
N CYS A 243 16.73 0.95 0.70
CA CYS A 243 17.48 0.74 1.95
C CYS A 243 18.51 -0.39 1.78
N LEU A 244 18.10 -1.52 1.20
CA LEU A 244 18.99 -2.65 0.91
C LEU A 244 20.08 -2.26 -0.08
N TYR A 245 19.74 -1.52 -1.14
CA TYR A 245 20.70 -0.98 -2.10
C TYR A 245 21.75 -0.07 -1.41
N LEU A 246 21.31 0.89 -0.61
CA LEU A 246 22.20 1.81 0.11
C LEU A 246 23.09 1.09 1.13
N LEU A 247 22.58 0.06 1.81
CA LEU A 247 23.37 -0.75 2.73
C LEU A 247 24.41 -1.60 2.00
N ALA A 248 24.07 -2.16 0.84
CA ALA A 248 25.00 -2.92 0.00
C ALA A 248 26.19 -2.05 -0.47
N GLU A 249 25.93 -0.78 -0.81
CA GLU A 249 26.93 0.20 -1.24
C GLU A 249 27.77 0.77 -0.06
N ARG A 250 27.41 0.48 1.20
CA ARG A 250 28.01 1.08 2.40
C ARG A 250 28.39 0.03 3.44
N PRO A 251 29.54 -0.67 3.29
CA PRO A 251 29.94 -1.77 4.18
C PRO A 251 29.98 -1.43 5.67
N ALA A 252 30.44 -0.22 6.03
CA ALA A 252 30.47 0.23 7.43
C ALA A 252 29.06 0.44 8.02
N ALA A 253 28.12 0.95 7.22
CA ALA A 253 26.72 1.07 7.63
C ALA A 253 26.06 -0.31 7.74
N LEU A 254 26.32 -1.22 6.79
CA LEU A 254 25.84 -2.60 6.84
C LEU A 254 26.32 -3.34 8.10
N ALA A 255 27.60 -3.20 8.46
CA ALA A 255 28.13 -3.82 9.68
C ALA A 255 27.39 -3.33 10.95
N ARG A 256 27.13 -2.02 11.04
CA ARG A 256 26.36 -1.43 12.14
C ARG A 256 24.90 -1.88 12.13
N ALA A 257 24.27 -1.97 10.95
CA ALA A 257 22.92 -2.47 10.80
C ALA A 257 22.79 -3.94 11.23
N ARG A 258 23.78 -4.78 10.92
CA ARG A 258 23.82 -6.18 11.39
C ARG A 258 23.96 -6.28 12.91
N ALA A 259 24.82 -5.46 13.51
CA ALA A 259 24.95 -5.42 14.97
C ALA A 259 23.62 -4.99 15.65
N ASP A 260 22.93 -4.00 15.09
CA ASP A 260 21.63 -3.53 15.57
C ASP A 260 20.51 -4.57 15.33
N ALA A 261 20.59 -5.33 14.23
CA ALA A 261 19.67 -6.42 13.93
C ALA A 261 19.77 -7.57 14.93
N ALA A 262 20.97 -7.83 15.49
CA ALA A 262 21.22 -8.88 16.47
C ALA A 262 20.60 -8.62 17.86
N ILE A 263 20.10 -7.41 18.12
CA ILE A 263 19.35 -7.09 19.35
C ILE A 263 18.04 -7.90 19.34
N THR A 264 17.90 -8.87 20.24
CA THR A 264 16.70 -9.75 20.29
C THR A 264 15.49 -9.04 20.89
N ASP A 265 15.71 -8.19 21.90
CA ASP A 265 14.67 -7.47 22.61
C ASP A 265 14.89 -5.95 22.56
N GLY A 266 13.82 -5.22 22.28
CA GLY A 266 13.83 -3.76 22.29
C GLY A 266 14.02 -3.12 20.91
N PRO A 267 14.14 -1.78 20.88
CA PRO A 267 14.21 -1.03 19.63
C PRO A 267 15.52 -1.31 18.87
N LYS A 268 15.44 -1.21 17.55
CA LYS A 268 16.57 -1.28 16.61
C LYS A 268 16.88 0.13 16.08
N PRO A 269 17.52 1.00 16.90
CA PRO A 269 17.63 2.43 16.61
C PRO A 269 18.40 2.72 15.33
N PHE A 270 19.45 1.96 15.03
CA PHE A 270 20.26 2.22 13.83
C PHE A 270 19.54 1.75 12.56
N LEU A 271 18.85 0.61 12.58
CA LEU A 271 17.99 0.19 11.48
C LEU A 271 16.87 1.21 11.22
N ARG A 272 16.27 1.77 12.29
CA ARG A 272 15.31 2.87 12.16
C ARG A 272 15.95 4.09 11.47
N CYS A 273 17.20 4.46 11.82
CA CYS A 273 17.92 5.52 11.12
C CYS A 273 18.16 5.19 9.65
N CYS A 274 18.51 3.95 9.29
CA CYS A 274 18.68 3.53 7.89
C CYS A 274 17.38 3.73 7.08
N LEU A 275 16.23 3.34 7.65
CA LEU A 275 14.94 3.55 7.00
C LEU A 275 14.60 5.04 6.84
N LEU A 276 14.81 5.85 7.89
CA LEU A 276 14.53 7.29 7.83
C LEU A 276 15.46 8.03 6.86
N GLU A 277 16.74 7.67 6.83
CA GLU A 277 17.71 8.25 5.89
C GLU A 277 17.39 7.84 4.45
N THR A 278 16.93 6.61 4.25
CA THR A 278 16.42 6.17 2.94
C THR A 278 15.22 7.01 2.50
N LEU A 279 14.24 7.26 3.38
CA LEU A 279 13.10 8.13 3.07
C LEU A 279 13.50 9.59 2.83
N ARG A 280 14.60 10.06 3.43
CA ARG A 280 15.15 11.41 3.19
C ARG A 280 15.75 11.54 1.79
N LEU A 281 16.43 10.49 1.30
CA LEU A 281 17.08 10.46 -0.01
C LEU A 281 16.12 10.07 -1.14
N TYR A 282 15.29 9.07 -0.89
CA TYR A 282 14.35 8.44 -1.83
C TYR A 282 12.95 8.39 -1.22
N PRO A 283 12.27 9.54 -1.07
CA PRO A 283 10.92 9.58 -0.54
C PRO A 283 9.95 8.83 -1.48
N SER A 284 9.23 7.83 -0.96
CA SER A 284 8.29 7.04 -1.77
C SER A 284 7.09 7.84 -2.31
N ALA A 285 6.76 8.97 -1.67
CA ALA A 285 5.70 9.89 -2.08
C ALA A 285 6.19 11.34 -2.00
N PRO A 286 7.01 11.81 -2.97
CA PRO A 286 7.66 13.12 -2.91
C PRO A 286 6.70 14.30 -3.11
N LEU A 287 5.53 14.05 -3.70
CA LEU A 287 4.52 15.05 -4.01
C LEU A 287 3.20 14.69 -3.35
N ARG A 288 2.53 15.67 -2.76
CA ARG A 288 1.13 15.58 -2.30
C ARG A 288 0.40 16.84 -2.69
N LEU A 289 -0.77 16.69 -3.31
CA LEU A 289 -1.61 17.82 -3.70
C LEU A 289 -2.67 18.11 -2.64
N ARG A 290 -3.06 19.38 -2.55
CA ARG A 290 -4.19 19.87 -1.76
C ARG A 290 -4.96 20.90 -2.57
N THR A 291 -6.27 20.99 -2.33
CA THR A 291 -7.12 22.03 -2.87
C THR A 291 -7.36 23.08 -1.77
N ALA A 292 -6.98 24.34 -2.03
CA ALA A 292 -7.30 25.43 -1.10
C ALA A 292 -8.81 25.73 -1.17
N CYS A 293 -9.50 25.66 -0.03
CA CYS A 293 -10.94 25.91 0.06
C CYS A 293 -11.28 27.39 0.26
N GLN A 294 -10.28 28.19 0.59
CA GLN A 294 -10.37 29.62 0.85
C GLN A 294 -9.05 30.29 0.47
N GLU A 295 -9.07 31.61 0.29
CA GLU A 295 -7.86 32.39 0.07
C GLU A 295 -6.90 32.26 1.27
N ASP A 296 -5.61 32.13 0.98
CA ASP A 296 -4.55 32.14 1.99
C ASP A 296 -3.33 32.90 1.48
N VAL A 297 -2.61 33.55 2.40
CA VAL A 297 -1.42 34.35 2.11
C VAL A 297 -0.24 33.78 2.88
N PHE A 298 0.82 33.44 2.15
CA PHE A 298 2.11 33.05 2.72
C PHE A 298 2.96 34.32 2.87
N ALA A 299 3.39 34.62 4.10
CA ALA A 299 4.18 35.79 4.44
C ALA A 299 5.65 35.40 4.66
#